data_AF-A0A4R3AB42-F1
#
_entry.id   AF-A0A4R3AB42-F1
#
_cell.length_a   1.000
_cell.length_b   1.000
_cell.length_c   1.000
_cell.angle_alpha   90.00
_cell.angle_beta   90.00
_cell.angle_gamma   90.00
#
_symmetry.space_group_name_H-M   'P 1'
#
loop_
_entity.id
_entity.type
_entity.pdbx_description
1 polymer ?
#
loop_
_entity_poly.entity_id
_entity_poly.type
_entity_poly.pdbx_seq_one_letter_code
_entity_poly.pdbx_strand_id
1 'polypeptide(L)' 'MSRFNEIEIALVERLRVLKAKPEKTINLVDISTPLNAAGYARDEILAVLSALEQDGILAFAPGDRIRILKVLPA' A
#
# COMPACT_ATOMS: atom_id res chain seq x y z
N MET A 1 17.78 0.78 -8.99
CA MET A 1 16.55 0.43 -8.26
C MET A 1 15.47 0.18 -9.30
N SER A 2 14.58 -0.80 -9.11
CA SER A 2 13.46 -1.00 -10.03
C SER A 2 12.34 -0.02 -9.68
N ARG A 3 11.53 0.34 -10.68
CA ARG A 3 10.31 1.15 -10.48
C ARG A 3 9.38 0.55 -9.42
N PHE A 4 9.31 -0.78 -9.36
CA PHE A 4 8.56 -1.50 -8.35
C PHE A 4 9.06 -1.20 -6.92
N ASN A 5 10.37 -1.29 -6.68
CA ASN A 5 10.94 -1.02 -5.35
C ASN A 5 10.75 0.44 -4.93
N GLU A 6 10.81 1.39 -5.87
CA GLU A 6 10.52 2.80 -5.58
C GLU A 6 9.08 3.00 -5.09
N ILE A 7 8.12 2.34 -5.75
CA ILE A 7 6.71 2.40 -5.38
C ILE A 7 6.47 1.70 -4.05
N GLU A 8 7.12 0.56 -3.81
CA GLU A 8 7.06 -0.15 -2.53
C GLU A 8 7.51 0.74 -1.37
N ILE A 9 8.65 1.42 -1.51
CA ILE A 9 9.17 2.35 -0.50
C ILE A 9 8.15 3.49 -0.27
N ALA A 10 7.70 4.15 -1.33
CA ALA A 10 6.75 5.25 -1.23
C ALA A 10 5.41 4.81 -0.61
N LEU A 11 4.95 3.60 -0.92
CA LEU A 11 3.73 3.02 -0.37
C LEU A 11 3.88 2.70 1.11
N VAL A 12 4.99 2.08 1.52
CA VAL A 12 5.28 1.79 2.93
C VAL A 12 5.39 3.08 3.75
N GLU A 13 6.07 4.11 3.22
CA GLU A 13 6.11 5.44 3.83
C GLU A 13 4.71 6.04 3.99
N ARG A 14 3.88 5.93 2.96
CA ARG A 14 2.49 6.41 3.02
C ARG A 14 1.69 5.68 4.10
N LEU A 15 1.83 4.36 4.20
CA LEU A 15 1.18 3.57 5.25
C LEU A 15 1.66 3.97 6.66
N ARG A 16 2.95 4.29 6.83
CA ARG A 16 3.48 4.83 8.09
C ARG A 16 2.87 6.18 8.46
N VAL A 17 2.74 7.11 7.50
CA VAL A 17 2.05 8.41 7.70
C VAL A 17 0.60 8.20 8.13
N LEU A 18 -0.08 7.22 7.55
CA LEU A 18 -1.46 6.83 7.92
C LEU A 18 -1.53 6.07 9.25
N LYS A 19 -0.39 5.87 9.94
CA LYS A 19 -0.27 5.11 11.18
C LYS A 19 -0.93 3.72 11.03
N ALA A 20 -0.62 3.06 9.91
CA ALA A 20 -1.02 1.69 9.64
C ALA A 20 -0.52 0.77 10.74
N LYS A 21 -1.42 -0.09 11.23
CA LYS A 21 -1.16 -1.09 12.28
C LYS A 21 -1.99 -2.32 11.96
N PRO A 22 -1.59 -3.52 12.43
CA PRO A 22 -2.41 -4.72 12.30
C PRO A 22 -3.86 -4.45 12.69
N GLU A 23 -4.79 -5.06 11.96
CA GLU A 23 -6.24 -4.93 12.09
C GLU A 23 -6.85 -3.57 11.70
N LYS A 24 -6.02 -2.56 11.40
CA LYS A 24 -6.51 -1.29 10.87
C LYS A 24 -6.92 -1.44 9.41
N THR A 25 -8.10 -0.93 9.10
CA THR A 25 -8.58 -0.77 7.72
C THR A 25 -8.25 0.62 7.22
N ILE A 26 -7.75 0.72 5.99
CA ILE A 26 -7.35 1.97 5.33
C ILE A 26 -8.03 2.01 3.96
N ASN A 27 -8.58 3.16 3.56
CA ASN A 27 -9.14 3.29 2.22
C ASN A 27 -8.02 3.33 1.19
N LEU A 28 -8.20 2.63 0.08
CA LEU A 28 -7.25 2.58 -1.02
C LEU A 28 -7.02 3.96 -1.63
N VAL A 29 -8.03 4.84 -1.62
CA VAL A 29 -7.92 6.24 -2.08
C VAL A 29 -6.91 7.02 -1.23
N ASP A 30 -6.87 6.79 0.09
CA ASP A 30 -5.92 7.47 0.98
C ASP A 30 -4.46 7.11 0.67
N ILE A 31 -4.24 6.02 -0.06
CA ILE A 31 -2.93 5.52 -0.49
C ILE A 31 -2.67 5.92 -1.95
N SER A 32 -3.57 5.54 -2.86
CA SER A 32 -3.40 5.70 -4.31
C SER A 32 -3.42 7.15 -4.78
N THR A 33 -4.20 8.04 -4.17
CA THR A 33 -4.22 9.46 -4.55
C THR A 33 -2.87 10.16 -4.40
N PRO A 34 -2.17 10.12 -3.24
CA PRO A 34 -0.87 10.74 -3.10
C PRO A 34 0.23 10.06 -3.93
N LEU A 35 0.17 8.74 -4.11
CA LEU A 35 1.12 8.04 -4.98
C LEU A 35 0.93 8.41 -6.47
N ASN A 36 -0.32 8.54 -6.90
CA ASN A 36 -0.63 9.01 -8.25
C ASN A 36 -0.19 10.48 -8.45
N ALA A 37 -0.40 11.34 -7.45
CA ALA A 37 0.11 12.71 -7.46
C ALA A 37 1.65 12.77 -7.50
N ALA A 38 2.34 11.75 -6.98
CA ALA A 38 3.80 11.59 -7.08
C ALA A 38 4.26 11.02 -8.43
N GLY A 39 3.34 10.72 -9.36
CA GLY A 39 3.63 10.25 -10.71
C GLY A 39 3.69 8.73 -10.86
N TYR A 40 3.15 7.96 -9.90
CA TYR A 40 3.01 6.51 -10.02
C TYR A 40 1.68 6.12 -10.66
N ALA A 41 1.71 5.23 -11.64
CA ALA A 41 0.48 4.79 -12.30
C ALA A 41 -0.32 3.83 -11.40
N ARG A 42 -1.65 3.82 -11.58
CA ARG A 42 -2.56 3.06 -10.72
C ARG A 42 -2.29 1.55 -10.76
N ASP A 43 -1.99 1.02 -11.93
CA ASP A 43 -1.61 -0.37 -12.17
C ASP A 43 -0.30 -0.72 -11.46
N GLU A 44 0.71 0.16 -11.51
CA GLU A 44 1.97 -0.05 -10.78
C GLU A 44 1.75 -0.09 -9.25
N ILE A 45 0.92 0.82 -8.73
CA ILE A 45 0.55 0.85 -7.30
C ILE A 45 -0.20 -0.44 -6.91
N LEU A 46 -1.15 -0.87 -7.74
CA LEU A 46 -1.91 -2.10 -7.50
C LEU A 46 -1.04 -3.35 -7.57
N ALA A 47 -0.01 -3.38 -8.45
CA ALA A 47 0.94 -4.48 -8.51
C ALA A 47 1.72 -4.63 -7.20
N VAL A 48 2.19 -3.52 -6.62
CA VAL A 48 2.86 -3.52 -5.31
C VAL A 48 1.91 -3.93 -4.19
N LEU A 49 0.69 -3.39 -4.15
CA LEU A 49 -0.30 -3.79 -3.15
C LEU A 49 -0.63 -5.28 -3.23
N SER A 50 -0.75 -5.83 -4.45
CA SER A 50 -0.98 -7.26 -4.67
C SER A 50 0.19 -8.11 -4.18
N ALA A 51 1.43 -7.67 -4.36
CA ALA A 51 2.60 -8.38 -3.82
C ALA A 51 2.59 -8.40 -2.29
N LEU A 52 2.29 -7.26 -1.64
CA LEU A 52 2.17 -7.20 -0.19
C LEU A 52 1.01 -8.05 0.35
N GLU A 53 -0.05 -8.22 -0.43
CA GLU A 53 -1.12 -9.17 -0.12
C GLU A 53 -0.65 -10.62 -0.20
N GLN A 54 0.11 -10.98 -1.25
CA GLN A 54 0.70 -12.31 -1.41
C GLN A 54 1.67 -12.66 -0.27
N ASP A 55 2.42 -11.68 0.23
CA ASP A 55 3.30 -11.81 1.41
C ASP A 55 2.51 -11.87 2.74
N GLY A 56 1.19 -11.65 2.68
CA GLY A 56 0.29 -11.62 3.83
C GLY A 56 0.56 -10.45 4.77
N ILE A 57 1.11 -9.35 4.26
CA ILE A 57 1.35 -8.11 5.02
C ILE A 57 0.05 -7.33 5.14
N LEU A 58 -0.75 -7.33 4.09
CA LEU A 58 -2.09 -6.74 4.02
C LEU A 58 -3.07 -7.70 3.34
N ALA A 59 -4.35 -7.35 3.33
CA ALA A 59 -5.36 -7.99 2.49
C ALA A 59 -6.33 -6.94 1.95
N PHE A 60 -6.83 -7.12 0.74
CA PHE A 60 -7.94 -6.32 0.24
C PHE A 60 -9.21 -6.63 1.02
N ALA A 61 -9.98 -5.58 1.27
CA ALA A 61 -11.26 -5.62 1.96
C ALA A 61 -12.33 -4.91 1.11
N PRO A 62 -13.62 -5.27 1.26
CA PRO A 62 -14.70 -4.65 0.52
C PRO A 62 -14.73 -3.12 0.67
N GLY A 63 -15.17 -2.44 -0.39
CA GLY A 63 -15.31 -0.98 -0.43
C GLY A 63 -13.99 -0.23 -0.65
N ASP A 64 -13.15 -0.73 -1.56
CA ASP A 64 -11.83 -0.16 -1.89
C ASP A 64 -10.97 0.10 -0.65
N ARG A 65 -10.79 -0.95 0.15
CA ARG A 65 -10.07 -0.89 1.41
C ARG A 65 -8.98 -1.95 1.47
N ILE A 66 -7.98 -1.70 2.30
CA ILE A 66 -7.00 -2.70 2.70
C ILE A 66 -7.04 -2.86 4.21
N ARG A 67 -6.84 -4.09 4.69
CA ARG A 67 -6.63 -4.43 6.10
C ARG A 67 -5.17 -4.80 6.27
N ILE A 68 -4.50 -4.17 7.21
CA ILE A 68 -3.13 -4.51 7.57
C ILE A 68 -3.15 -5.78 8.43
N LEU A 69 -2.36 -6.78 8.07
CA LEU A 69 -2.30 -8.08 8.75
C LEU A 69 -1.03 -8.21 9.60
N LYS A 70 0.09 -7.69 9.11
CA LYS A 70 1.39 -7.74 9.79
C LYS A 70 1.94 -6.34 9.99
N VAL A 71 3.00 -6.24 10.79
CA VAL A 71 3.78 -5.02 10.88
C VAL A 71 4.42 -4.74 9.52
N LEU A 72 4.43 -3.47 9.11
CA LEU A 72 5.04 -3.06 7.85
C LEU A 72 6.53 -3.40 7.85
N PRO A 73 7.10 -3.78 6.69
CA PRO A 73 8.55 -3.95 6.56
C PRO A 73 9.30 -2.66 6.94
N ALA A 74 10.53 -2.84 7.45
CA ALA A 74 11.42 -1.78 7.91
C ALA A 74 12.02 -0.97 6.75
#